data_AF-A0A7T1HJ40-F1
#
_entry.id   AF-A0A7T1HJ40-F1
#
_cell.length_a   1.000
_cell.length_b   1.000
_cell.length_c   1.000
_cell.angle_alpha   90.00
_cell.angle_beta   90.00
_cell.angle_gamma   90.00
#
_symmetry.space_group_name_H-M   'P 1'
#
loop_
_entity.id
_entity.type
_entity.pdbx_description
1 polymer ?
#
loop_
_entity_poly.entity_id
_entity_poly.type
_entity_poly.pdbx_seq_one_letter_code
_entity_poly.pdbx_strand_id
1 'polypeptide(L)' 'MATDHEISHGRDITWTLRAKAAPEHIREAWSGTSWIVEMAAVGTRDGKTFRSGVPASGVTQEDQPRRSRG' A
#
# COMPACT_ATOMS: atom_id res chain seq x y z
N MET A 1 6.34 -4.53 6.07
CA MET A 1 6.53 -3.09 5.76
C MET A 1 7.63 -3.01 4.73
N ALA A 2 7.47 -2.19 3.71
CA ALA A 2 8.47 -1.98 2.66
C ALA A 2 8.81 -0.49 2.59
N THR A 3 10.06 -0.17 2.24
CA THR A 3 10.57 1.19 2.13
C THR A 3 11.36 1.35 0.85
N ASP A 4 11.26 2.51 0.22
CA ASP A 4 12.03 2.89 -0.96
C ASP A 4 12.53 4.33 -0.84
N HIS A 5 13.70 4.63 -1.41
CA HIS A 5 14.34 5.94 -1.33
C HIS A 5 14.68 6.45 -2.73
N GLU A 6 14.07 7.57 -3.10
CA GLU A 6 14.28 8.26 -4.38
C GLU A 6 15.08 9.55 -4.16
N ILE A 7 16.21 9.69 -4.86
CA ILE A 7 16.92 10.97 -5.00
C ILE A 7 16.96 11.34 -6.48
N SER A 8 16.26 12.41 -6.87
CA SER A 8 16.15 12.81 -8.27
C SER A 8 15.65 14.24 -8.44
N HIS A 9 16.31 15.05 -9.29
CA HIS A 9 15.84 16.38 -9.72
C HIS A 9 15.29 17.25 -8.59
N GLY A 10 16.12 17.52 -7.57
CA GLY A 10 15.72 18.35 -6.42
C GLY A 10 14.78 17.68 -5.43
N ARG A 11 14.51 16.38 -5.58
CA ARG A 11 13.72 15.57 -4.65
C ARG A 11 14.61 14.59 -3.90
N ASP A 12 14.33 14.44 -2.62
CA ASP A 12 14.86 13.41 -1.73
C ASP A 12 13.67 12.88 -0.93
N ILE A 13 13.16 11.71 -1.31
CA ILE A 13 11.88 11.19 -0.84
C ILE A 13 12.03 9.75 -0.37
N THR A 14 11.63 9.50 0.87
CA THR A 14 11.43 8.15 1.40
C THR A 14 9.96 7.78 1.32
N TRP A 15 9.66 6.70 0.60
CA TRP A 15 8.36 6.05 0.55
C TRP A 15 8.30 4.91 1.55
N THR A 16 7.15 4.74 2.20
CA THR A 16 6.87 3.66 3.14
C THR A 16 5.53 3.03 2.83
N LEU A 17 5.52 1.70 2.68
CA LEU A 17 4.32 0.90 2.47
C LEU A 17 4.06 -0.03 3.66
N ARG A 18 2.81 -0.02 4.14
CA ARG A 18 2.35 -0.91 5.20
C ARG A 18 1.04 -1.57 4.81
N ALA A 19 1.08 -2.89 4.64
CA ALA A 19 -0.13 -3.70 4.56
C ALA A 19 -0.80 -3.80 5.95
N LYS A 20 -2.13 -3.69 5.96
CA LYS A 20 -3.00 -3.94 7.10
C LYS A 20 -4.18 -4.79 6.63
N ALA A 21 -4.76 -5.58 7.53
CA ALA A 21 -6.00 -6.27 7.23
C ALA A 21 -7.08 -5.24 6.83
N ALA A 22 -7.88 -5.56 5.82
CA ALA A 22 -8.97 -4.68 5.44
C ALA A 22 -9.97 -4.53 6.60
N PRO A 23 -10.51 -3.32 6.85
CA PRO A 23 -11.61 -3.11 7.79
C PRO A 23 -12.82 -3.97 7.44
N GLU A 24 -13.65 -4.28 8.43
CA GLU A 24 -14.78 -5.20 8.26
C GLU A 24 -15.73 -4.80 7.13
N HIS A 25 -16.07 -3.52 7.03
CA HIS A 25 -16.95 -3.00 5.97
C HIS A 25 -16.39 -3.19 4.54
N ILE A 26 -15.07 -3.36 4.37
CA ILE A 26 -14.44 -3.71 3.09
C ILE A 26 -14.45 -5.23 2.87
N ARG A 27 -14.21 -6.00 3.93
CA ARG A 27 -14.22 -7.47 3.90
C ARG A 27 -15.62 -8.03 3.62
N GLU A 28 -16.67 -7.37 4.10
CA GLU A 28 -18.05 -7.72 3.78
C GLU A 28 -18.35 -7.58 2.29
N ALA A 29 -17.74 -6.60 1.62
CA ALA A 29 -17.93 -6.36 0.20
C ALA A 29 -17.05 -7.28 -0.69
N TRP A 30 -15.90 -7.73 -0.18
CA TRP A 30 -14.90 -8.49 -0.95
C TRP A 30 -14.65 -9.86 -0.34
N SER A 31 -15.04 -10.91 -1.04
CA SER A 31 -14.84 -12.28 -0.58
C SER A 31 -13.35 -12.65 -0.51
N GLY A 32 -12.95 -13.33 0.57
CA GLY A 32 -11.59 -13.82 0.77
C GLY A 32 -10.75 -12.96 1.72
N THR A 33 -9.43 -13.11 1.64
CA THR A 33 -8.48 -12.36 2.48
C THR A 33 -8.16 -11.02 1.82
N SER A 34 -8.72 -9.94 2.36
CA SER A 34 -8.48 -8.57 1.86
C SER A 34 -7.51 -7.79 2.75
N TRP A 35 -6.68 -6.97 2.12
CA TRP A 35 -5.72 -6.07 2.78
C TRP A 35 -5.87 -4.66 2.24
N ILE A 36 -5.53 -3.65 3.04
CA ILE A 36 -5.32 -2.27 2.61
C ILE A 36 -3.83 -1.95 2.74
N VAL A 37 -3.26 -1.27 1.75
CA VAL A 37 -1.88 -0.80 1.81
C VAL A 37 -1.87 0.70 2.11
N GLU A 38 -1.32 1.08 3.24
CA GLU A 38 -1.06 2.49 3.51
C GLU A 38 0.27 2.89 2.89
N MET A 39 0.27 3.98 2.12
CA MET A 39 1.47 4.59 1.57
C MET A 39 1.73 5.93 2.27
N ALA A 40 2.94 6.10 2.77
CA ALA A 40 3.42 7.37 3.29
C ALA A 40 4.67 7.80 2.53
N ALA A 41 4.80 9.11 2.32
CA ALA A 41 5.97 9.75 1.73
C ALA A 41 6.46 10.85 2.65
N VAL A 42 7.75 10.87 2.95
CA VAL A 42 8.41 11.95 3.66
C VAL A 42 9.63 12.36 2.87
N GLY A 43 9.92 13.65 2.82
CA GLY A 43 11.07 14.09 2.06
C GLY A 43 11.19 15.58 1.89
N THR A 44 12.11 15.96 1.01
CA THR A 44 12.26 17.32 0.52
C THR A 44 11.97 17.38 -0.98
N ARG A 45 11.40 18.51 -1.41
CA ARG A 45 11.22 18.88 -2.82
C ARG A 45 11.66 20.32 -2.97
N ASP A 46 12.65 20.55 -3.82
CA ASP A 46 13.22 21.87 -4.08
C ASP A 46 13.66 22.58 -2.78
N GLY A 47 14.28 21.80 -1.87
CA GLY A 47 14.72 22.28 -0.55
C GLY A 47 13.62 22.45 0.50
N LYS A 48 12.35 22.23 0.16
CA LYS A 48 11.21 22.32 1.09
C LYS A 48 10.78 20.95 1.57
N THR A 49 10.63 20.80 2.89
CA THR A 49 10.15 19.55 3.50
C THR A 49 8.65 19.33 3.23
N PHE A 50 8.27 18.08 3.02
CA PHE A 50 6.87 17.66 2.94
C PHE A 50 6.65 16.29 3.59
N ARG A 51 5.39 16.03 3.96
CA ARG A 51 4.90 14.73 4.41
C ARG A 51 3.54 14.48 3.77
N SER A 52 3.34 13.30 3.22
CA SER A 52 2.07 12.86 2.63
C SER A 52 1.74 11.46 3.12
N GLY A 53 0.48 11.21 3.45
CA GLY A 53 -0.05 9.88 3.73
C GLY A 53 -1.26 9.67 2.84
N VAL A 54 -1.15 8.78 1.86
CA VAL A 54 -2.28 8.41 0.99
C VAL A 54 -2.57 6.93 1.22
N PRO A 55 -3.78 6.55 1.65
CA PRO A 55 -4.17 5.15 1.65
C PRO A 55 -4.26 4.67 0.19
N ALA A 56 -3.46 3.67 -0.17
CA ALA A 56 -3.52 3.00 -1.46
C ALA A 56 -4.25 1.65 -1.29
N SER A 57 -5.54 1.60 -1.60
CA SER A 57 -6.29 0.34 -1.56
C SER A 57 -5.86 -0.56 -2.71
N GLY A 58 -5.14 -1.66 -2.41
CA GLY A 58 -4.78 -2.69 -3.38
C GLY A 58 -5.33 -4.04 -2.93
N VAL A 59 -6.05 -4.73 -3.81
CA VAL A 59 -6.46 -6.12 -3.61
C VAL A 59 -5.48 -7.00 -4.38
N THR A 60 -4.74 -7.85 -3.69
CA THR A 60 -4.09 -9.00 -4.33
C THR A 60 -5.07 -10.17 -4.23
N GLN A 61 -5.78 -10.46 -5.32
CA GLN A 61 -6.58 -11.68 -5.42
C GLN A 61 -5.61 -12.84 -5.63
N GLU A 62 -5.31 -13.58 -4.56
CA GLU A 62 -4.75 -14.92 -4.73
C GLU A 62 -5.85 -15.78 -5.37
N ASP A 63 -5.60 -16.24 -6.61
CA ASP A 63 -6.43 -17.26 -7.23
C ASP A 63 -6.32 -18.52 -6.36
N GLN A 64 -7.34 -18.76 -5.53
CA GLN A 64 -7.45 -20.00 -4.78
C GLN A 64 -7.40 -21.14 -5.79
N PRO A 65 -6.48 -22.12 -5.67
CA PRO A 65 -6.46 -23.24 -6.59
C PRO A 65 -7.85 -23.88 -6.54
N ARG A 66 -8.52 -23.95 -7.70
CA ARG A 66 -9.82 -24.62 -7.82
C ARG A 66 -9.68 -25.97 -7.13
N ARG A 67 -10.32 -26.15 -5.97
CA ARG A 67 -10.52 -27.48 -5.41
C ARG A 67 -11.30 -28.24 -6.47
N SER A 68 -10.64 -29.16 -7.16
CA SER A 68 -11.30 -30.18 -7.95
C SER A 68 -12.24 -30.92 -6.99
N ARG A 69 -13.54 -30.77 -7.21
CA ARG A 69 -14.49 -31.73 -6.64
C ARG A 69 -14.21 -33.04 -7.37
N GLY A 70 -13.80 -34.05 -6.60
CA GLY A 70 -13.82 -35.45 -7.03
C GLY A 70 -15.25 -35.96 -7.17
#